data_AF-W4RPB5-F1
#
_entry.id   AF-W4RPB5-F1
#
_cell.length_a   1.000
_cell.length_b   1.000
_cell.length_c   1.000
_cell.angle_alpha   90.00
_cell.angle_beta   90.00
_cell.angle_gamma   90.00
#
_symmetry.space_group_name_H-M   'P 1'
#
loop_
_entity.id
_entity.type
_entity.pdbx_description
1 polymer ?
#
loop_
_entity_poly.entity_id
_entity_poly.type
_entity_poly.pdbx_seq_one_letter_code
_entity_poly.pdbx_strand_id
1 'polypeptide(L)'
;MEEKISQGRYFAMLYQRSDLAAQQHALYAKDPNSVYIAVDGPANSNGDDPALAGDSISGWTVTLISKDVKDKERAIQFLTYMISEEGQMDLYMGKEGETYDMVNGKPEFKPEVLDLLNKDRAAFDQQYGASFKYWMLMDTNMSLAWAPPASEPFKQMEDWTKGKTVSYAEFDGISPTGTSAEGVAASKIAQEWGKTLPKLLLAKSDKEFDQVFEGFLKKRDSFGYEKVEKYQQEIYEKNKEKLDAAK
;
A
#
# COMPACT_ATOMS: atom_id res chain seq x y z
N MET A 1 8.95 5.13 -15.23
CA MET A 1 7.78 4.25 -15.47
C MET A 1 6.57 5.11 -15.80
N GLU A 2 6.28 6.10 -14.94
CA GLU A 2 5.22 7.10 -15.08
C GLU A 2 5.06 7.72 -16.48
N GLU A 3 6.12 8.20 -17.12
CA GLU A 3 6.03 8.78 -18.47
C GLU A 3 5.40 7.82 -19.50
N LYS A 4 5.79 6.54 -19.44
CA LYS A 4 5.28 5.51 -20.36
C LYS A 4 3.82 5.15 -20.05
N ILE A 5 3.43 5.22 -18.78
CA ILE A 5 2.05 5.05 -18.34
C ILE A 5 1.19 6.20 -18.89
N SER A 6 1.60 7.45 -18.71
CA SER A 6 0.87 8.63 -19.23
C SER A 6 0.75 8.63 -20.76
N GLN A 7 1.65 7.93 -21.46
CA GLN A 7 1.61 7.76 -22.90
C GLN A 7 0.78 6.54 -23.35
N GLY A 8 0.22 5.75 -22.43
CA GLY A 8 -0.54 4.53 -22.74
C GLY A 8 0.33 3.42 -23.35
N ARG A 9 1.64 3.37 -23.06
CA ARG A 9 2.57 2.43 -23.71
C ARG A 9 2.59 1.04 -23.10
N TYR A 10 2.11 0.89 -21.87
CA TYR A 10 1.96 -0.42 -21.25
C TYR A 10 0.59 -0.98 -21.63
N PHE A 11 0.55 -2.23 -22.11
CA PHE A 11 -0.70 -2.94 -22.34
C PHE A 11 -1.33 -3.43 -21.04
N ALA A 12 -0.51 -3.98 -20.13
CA ALA A 12 -0.93 -4.47 -18.82
C ALA A 12 0.18 -4.25 -17.78
N MET A 13 -0.20 -4.10 -16.51
CA MET A 13 0.71 -3.85 -15.39
C MET A 13 0.21 -4.52 -14.11
N LEU A 14 1.13 -4.99 -13.27
CA LEU A 14 0.87 -5.27 -11.85
C LEU A 14 1.30 -4.03 -11.06
N TYR A 15 0.36 -3.17 -10.73
CA TYR A 15 0.66 -1.85 -10.17
C TYR A 15 -0.44 -1.34 -9.23
N GLN A 16 -0.07 -0.44 -8.32
CA GLN A 16 -1.00 0.12 -7.34
C GLN A 16 -1.86 1.23 -8.00
N ARG A 17 -3.18 1.18 -7.76
CA ARG A 17 -4.13 2.15 -8.35
C ARG A 17 -3.86 3.59 -7.91
N SER A 18 -3.40 3.79 -6.67
CA SER A 18 -3.14 5.11 -6.09
C SER A 18 -1.95 5.79 -6.76
N ASP A 19 -0.90 5.03 -7.04
CA ASP A 19 0.33 5.51 -7.69
C ASP A 19 0.11 5.84 -9.17
N LEU A 20 -0.97 5.33 -9.75
CA LEU A 20 -1.41 5.57 -11.12
C LEU A 20 -2.29 6.83 -11.26
N ALA A 21 -2.70 7.46 -10.17
CA ALA A 21 -3.82 8.40 -10.19
C ALA A 21 -3.60 9.61 -11.12
N ALA A 22 -2.41 10.21 -11.08
CA ALA A 22 -2.08 11.36 -11.92
C ALA A 22 -2.04 11.00 -13.42
N GLN A 23 -1.48 9.84 -13.76
CA GLN A 23 -1.37 9.39 -15.15
C GLN A 23 -2.75 9.00 -15.70
N GLN A 24 -3.59 8.37 -14.87
CA GLN A 24 -4.97 8.04 -15.19
C GLN A 24 -5.80 9.29 -15.51
N HIS A 25 -5.66 10.36 -14.71
CA HIS A 25 -6.30 11.65 -15.02
C HIS A 25 -5.82 12.23 -16.35
N ALA A 26 -4.50 12.23 -16.60
CA ALA A 26 -3.94 12.77 -17.84
C ALA A 26 -4.44 12.01 -19.08
N LEU A 27 -4.58 10.68 -18.98
CA LEU A 27 -5.16 9.84 -20.04
C LEU A 27 -6.64 10.17 -20.23
N TYR A 28 -7.42 10.21 -19.14
CA TYR A 28 -8.86 10.50 -19.21
C TYR A 28 -9.16 11.88 -19.80
N ALA A 29 -8.38 12.90 -19.43
CA ALA A 29 -8.51 14.26 -19.97
C ALA A 29 -8.21 14.33 -21.49
N LYS A 30 -7.38 13.43 -22.00
CA LYS A 30 -7.05 13.35 -23.43
C LYS A 30 -8.08 12.52 -24.20
N ASP A 31 -8.42 11.33 -23.70
CA ASP A 31 -9.42 10.42 -24.25
C ASP A 31 -9.91 9.48 -23.12
N PRO A 32 -11.19 9.57 -22.73
CA PRO A 32 -11.79 8.68 -21.72
C PRO A 32 -11.59 7.18 -21.99
N ASN A 33 -11.40 6.75 -23.23
CA ASN A 33 -11.18 5.35 -23.59
C ASN A 33 -9.72 4.89 -23.48
N SER A 34 -8.80 5.81 -23.17
CA SER A 34 -7.36 5.53 -23.06
C SER A 34 -6.90 5.17 -21.64
N VAL A 35 -7.83 5.18 -20.68
CA VAL A 35 -7.56 4.90 -19.28
C VAL A 35 -7.27 3.43 -19.00
N TYR A 36 -6.48 3.15 -17.97
CA TYR A 36 -6.28 1.79 -17.50
C TYR A 36 -7.50 1.32 -16.71
N ILE A 37 -7.85 0.04 -16.83
CA ILE A 37 -8.88 -0.58 -16.00
C ILE A 37 -8.27 -1.71 -15.19
N ALA A 38 -8.79 -1.92 -13.99
CA ALA A 38 -8.45 -3.08 -13.20
C ALA A 38 -9.15 -4.31 -13.80
N VAL A 39 -8.38 -5.37 -13.99
CA VAL A 39 -8.84 -6.66 -14.51
C VAL A 39 -8.33 -7.77 -13.60
N ASP A 40 -9.02 -8.90 -13.59
CA ASP A 40 -8.55 -10.06 -12.83
C ASP A 40 -7.23 -10.56 -13.40
N GLY A 41 -6.30 -10.86 -12.50
CA GLY A 41 -5.05 -11.51 -12.85
C GLY A 41 -5.30 -12.94 -13.35
N PRO A 42 -4.28 -13.59 -13.95
CA PRO A 42 -4.37 -14.99 -14.31
C PRO A 42 -4.76 -15.84 -13.10
N ALA A 43 -5.80 -16.67 -13.23
CA ALA A 43 -6.20 -17.60 -12.19
C ALA A 43 -5.12 -18.66 -11.95
N ASN A 44 -5.09 -19.22 -10.74
CA ASN A 44 -4.27 -20.39 -10.47
C ASN A 44 -4.81 -21.62 -11.24
N SER A 45 -4.09 -22.76 -11.18
CA SER A 45 -4.49 -23.97 -11.91
C SER A 45 -5.84 -24.56 -11.48
N ASN A 46 -6.37 -24.16 -10.31
CA ASN A 46 -7.66 -24.59 -9.81
C ASN A 46 -8.81 -23.66 -10.25
N GLY A 47 -8.50 -22.49 -10.82
CA GLY A 47 -9.51 -21.50 -11.18
C GLY A 47 -10.08 -20.74 -9.98
N ASP A 48 -9.35 -20.67 -8.87
CA ASP A 48 -9.80 -19.95 -7.68
C ASP A 48 -9.90 -18.44 -7.96
N ASP A 49 -10.84 -17.77 -7.31
CA ASP A 49 -11.01 -16.32 -7.39
C ASP A 49 -9.75 -15.58 -6.91
N PRO A 50 -9.40 -14.44 -7.52
CA PRO A 50 -8.23 -13.67 -7.11
C PRO A 50 -8.41 -13.07 -5.72
N ALA A 51 -7.43 -13.32 -4.84
CA ALA A 51 -7.33 -12.66 -3.55
C ALA A 51 -6.33 -11.48 -3.64
N LEU A 52 -6.75 -10.31 -3.15
CA LEU A 52 -5.88 -9.15 -2.96
C LEU A 52 -5.44 -9.10 -1.50
N ALA A 53 -4.17 -8.83 -1.26
CA ALA A 53 -3.70 -8.54 0.08
C ALA A 53 -4.33 -7.23 0.58
N GLY A 54 -4.98 -7.31 1.74
CA GLY A 54 -5.43 -6.13 2.46
C GLY A 54 -4.28 -5.36 3.11
N ASP A 55 -4.64 -4.25 3.73
CA ASP A 55 -3.69 -3.46 4.48
C ASP A 55 -3.11 -4.26 5.65
N SER A 56 -1.81 -4.10 5.85
CA SER A 56 -1.11 -4.63 7.02
C SER A 56 -1.52 -3.85 8.27
N ILE A 57 -1.77 -4.57 9.37
CA ILE A 57 -2.05 -3.94 10.67
C ILE A 57 -0.78 -3.40 11.35
N SER A 58 0.39 -3.73 10.81
CA SER A 58 1.68 -3.29 11.36
C SER A 58 2.03 -1.85 10.98
N GLY A 59 1.37 -1.31 9.94
CA GLY A 59 1.70 0.00 9.38
C GLY A 59 3.10 0.05 8.76
N TRP A 60 3.40 1.13 8.03
CA TRP A 60 4.70 1.32 7.37
C TRP A 60 5.29 2.72 7.61
N THR A 61 4.47 3.68 8.03
CA THR A 61 4.87 5.04 8.35
C THR A 61 5.69 5.08 9.63
N VAL A 62 6.86 5.71 9.59
CA VAL A 62 7.71 5.93 10.76
C VAL A 62 7.78 7.42 11.07
N THR A 63 7.00 7.85 12.05
CA THR A 63 6.99 9.24 12.54
C THR A 63 7.90 9.36 13.76
N LEU A 64 8.93 10.21 13.69
CA LEU A 64 10.00 10.30 14.70
C LEU A 64 10.06 11.71 15.32
N ILE A 65 10.30 11.77 16.63
CA ILE A 65 10.62 13.01 17.34
C ILE A 65 12.14 13.11 17.47
N SER A 66 12.74 14.13 16.88
CA SER A 66 14.18 14.37 16.99
C SER A 66 14.60 14.59 18.45
N LYS A 67 15.79 14.11 18.81
CA LYS A 67 16.40 14.34 20.13
C LYS A 67 16.50 15.84 20.48
N ASP A 68 16.63 16.70 19.46
CA ASP A 68 16.84 18.13 19.60
C ASP A 68 15.52 18.93 19.75
N VAL A 69 14.36 18.27 19.66
CA VAL A 69 13.07 18.91 19.99
C VAL A 69 13.07 19.34 21.45
N LYS A 70 12.91 20.64 21.67
CA LYS A 70 12.96 21.27 23.00
C LYS A 70 11.81 20.83 23.90
N ASP A 71 10.61 20.73 23.33
CA ASP A 71 9.40 20.35 24.04
C ASP A 71 8.83 19.05 23.45
N LYS A 72 9.26 17.92 24.03
CA LYS A 72 8.85 16.59 23.58
C LYS A 72 7.43 16.26 24.00
N GLU A 73 6.97 16.81 25.13
CA GLU A 73 5.59 16.63 25.59
C GLU A 73 4.62 17.29 24.62
N ARG A 74 4.92 18.52 24.18
CA ARG A 74 4.10 19.20 23.17
C ARG A 74 4.09 18.48 21.83
N ALA A 75 5.24 17.91 21.42
CA ALA A 75 5.30 17.10 20.21
C ALA A 75 4.38 15.87 20.32
N ILE A 76 4.43 15.14 21.43
CA ILE A 76 3.54 13.99 21.66
C ILE A 76 2.07 14.42 21.68
N GLN A 77 1.71 15.51 22.36
CA GLN A 77 0.35 16.04 22.35
C GLN A 77 -0.15 16.34 20.92
N PHE A 78 0.71 16.89 20.07
CA PHE A 78 0.36 17.15 18.68
C PHE A 78 0.13 15.86 17.88
N LEU A 79 1.00 14.85 18.03
CA LEU A 79 0.79 13.55 17.38
C LEU A 79 -0.47 12.84 17.90
N THR A 80 -0.77 12.94 19.20
CA THR A 80 -2.01 12.41 19.80
C THR A 80 -3.23 13.09 19.21
N TYR A 81 -3.19 14.41 18.99
CA TYR A 81 -4.25 15.12 18.28
C TYR A 81 -4.37 14.62 16.83
N MET A 82 -3.26 14.49 16.09
CA MET A 82 -3.33 14.03 14.69
C MET A 82 -4.00 12.65 14.53
N ILE A 83 -3.85 11.73 15.49
CA ILE A 83 -4.50 10.40 15.45
C ILE A 83 -5.90 10.37 16.08
N SER A 84 -6.39 11.47 16.66
CA SER A 84 -7.75 11.56 17.19
C SER A 84 -8.76 11.70 16.05
N GLU A 85 -10.04 11.44 16.31
CA GLU A 85 -11.11 11.66 15.31
C GLU A 85 -11.15 13.12 14.83
N GLU A 86 -10.98 14.08 15.75
CA GLU A 86 -10.89 15.51 15.43
C GLU A 86 -9.69 15.79 14.51
N GLY A 87 -8.49 15.31 14.84
CA GLY A 87 -7.30 15.57 14.02
C GLY A 87 -7.36 14.85 12.67
N GLN A 88 -7.92 13.63 12.60
CA GLN A 88 -8.16 12.95 11.33
C GLN A 88 -9.15 13.74 10.47
N MET A 89 -10.24 14.25 11.04
CA MET A 89 -11.20 15.10 10.33
C MET A 89 -10.54 16.38 9.83
N ASP A 90 -9.79 17.08 10.69
CA ASP A 90 -9.14 18.34 10.32
C ASP A 90 -8.11 18.15 9.21
N LEU A 91 -7.31 17.07 9.27
CA LEU A 91 -6.31 16.76 8.24
C LEU A 91 -6.93 16.21 6.94
N TYR A 92 -8.10 15.57 7.01
CA TYR A 92 -8.77 14.99 5.85
C TYR A 92 -9.72 15.97 5.17
N MET A 93 -10.62 16.60 5.92
CA MET A 93 -11.65 17.51 5.41
C MET A 93 -11.19 18.96 5.36
N GLY A 94 -10.21 19.37 6.17
CA GLY A 94 -9.80 20.77 6.30
C GLY A 94 -10.68 21.52 7.31
N LYS A 95 -11.08 22.76 6.98
CA LYS A 95 -11.84 23.64 7.87
C LYS A 95 -13.31 23.76 7.46
N GLU A 96 -14.21 23.57 8.42
CA GLU A 96 -15.65 23.75 8.23
C GLU A 96 -15.97 25.19 7.78
N GLY A 97 -16.87 25.34 6.81
CA GLY A 97 -17.22 26.61 6.19
C GLY A 97 -16.20 27.12 5.18
N GLU A 98 -15.05 26.47 5.01
CA GLU A 98 -14.06 26.77 3.98
C GLU A 98 -13.91 25.64 2.97
N THR A 99 -13.54 24.44 3.43
CA THR A 99 -13.33 23.27 2.57
C THR A 99 -14.52 22.33 2.53
N TYR A 100 -15.28 22.26 3.62
CA TYR A 100 -16.44 21.39 3.76
C TYR A 100 -17.55 22.06 4.57
N ASP A 101 -18.77 21.56 4.44
CA ASP A 101 -19.92 21.92 5.28
C ASP A 101 -20.55 20.65 5.86
N MET A 102 -21.29 20.78 6.97
CA MET A 102 -22.08 19.67 7.54
C MET A 102 -23.42 19.55 6.82
N VAL A 103 -23.60 18.49 6.04
CA VAL A 103 -24.82 18.18 5.29
C VAL A 103 -25.43 16.91 5.87
N ASN A 104 -26.67 16.99 6.37
CA ASN A 104 -27.37 15.86 6.99
C ASN A 104 -26.57 15.16 8.11
N GLY A 105 -25.79 15.94 8.88
CA GLY A 105 -24.96 15.41 9.97
C GLY A 105 -23.68 14.71 9.51
N LYS A 106 -23.29 14.86 8.24
CA LYS A 106 -22.02 14.35 7.70
C LYS A 106 -21.20 15.49 7.09
N PRO A 107 -19.87 15.45 7.21
CA PRO A 107 -19.02 16.42 6.53
C PRO A 107 -19.05 16.12 5.03
N GLU A 108 -19.30 17.13 4.20
CA GLU A 108 -19.23 17.03 2.75
C GLU A 108 -18.36 18.16 2.21
N PHE A 109 -17.35 17.81 1.40
CA PHE A 109 -16.55 18.82 0.71
C PHE A 109 -17.46 19.73 -0.09
N LYS A 110 -17.16 21.03 -0.08
CA LYS A 110 -17.87 21.98 -0.94
C LYS A 110 -17.69 21.60 -2.42
N PRO A 111 -18.68 21.85 -3.28
CA PRO A 111 -18.62 21.43 -4.67
C PRO A 111 -17.35 21.87 -5.41
N GLU A 112 -16.90 23.11 -5.21
CA GLU A 112 -15.68 23.66 -5.82
C GLU A 112 -14.39 23.03 -5.28
N VAL A 113 -14.40 22.61 -4.01
CA VAL A 113 -13.27 21.96 -3.34
C VAL A 113 -13.14 20.52 -3.87
N LEU A 114 -14.27 19.82 -3.96
CA LEU A 114 -14.34 18.48 -4.52
C LEU A 114 -14.01 18.45 -6.02
N ASP A 115 -14.46 19.46 -6.79
CA ASP A 115 -14.12 19.60 -8.20
C ASP A 115 -12.61 19.78 -8.41
N LEU A 116 -11.97 20.61 -7.58
CA LEU A 116 -10.52 20.80 -7.63
C LEU A 116 -9.78 19.51 -7.26
N LEU A 117 -10.20 18.82 -6.18
CA LEU A 117 -9.62 17.53 -5.78
C LEU A 117 -9.64 16.50 -6.91
N ASN A 118 -10.76 16.44 -7.66
CA ASN A 118 -10.96 15.48 -8.74
C ASN A 118 -10.30 15.88 -10.07
N LYS A 119 -9.88 17.13 -10.26
CA LYS A 119 -9.30 17.59 -11.54
C LYS A 119 -7.81 17.88 -11.45
N ASP A 120 -7.37 18.44 -10.33
CA ASP A 120 -5.99 18.87 -10.12
C ASP A 120 -5.60 18.68 -8.66
N ARG A 121 -5.07 17.49 -8.38
CA ARG A 121 -4.57 17.13 -7.06
C ARG A 121 -3.47 18.06 -6.56
N ALA A 122 -2.61 18.57 -7.45
CA ALA A 122 -1.50 19.43 -7.06
C ALA A 122 -1.99 20.82 -6.63
N ALA A 123 -2.93 21.40 -7.38
CA ALA A 123 -3.57 22.66 -7.01
C ALA A 123 -4.39 22.52 -5.70
N PHE A 124 -5.13 21.41 -5.53
CA PHE A 124 -5.83 21.11 -4.29
C PHE A 124 -4.88 21.05 -3.08
N ASP A 125 -3.80 20.29 -3.20
CA ASP A 125 -2.79 20.15 -2.15
C ASP A 125 -2.17 21.50 -1.76
N GLN A 126 -1.91 22.37 -2.73
CA GLN A 126 -1.34 23.69 -2.49
C GLN A 126 -2.32 24.65 -1.83
N GLN A 127 -3.60 24.59 -2.23
CA GLN A 127 -4.62 25.52 -1.76
C GLN A 127 -5.18 25.12 -0.39
N TYR A 128 -5.45 23.83 -0.19
CA TYR A 128 -6.19 23.34 0.98
C TYR A 128 -5.37 22.43 1.88
N GLY A 129 -4.39 21.69 1.34
CA GLY A 129 -3.56 20.79 2.13
C GLY A 129 -4.33 19.67 2.85
N ALA A 130 -5.49 19.26 2.33
CA ALA A 130 -6.38 18.27 2.94
C ALA A 130 -6.30 16.91 2.20
N SER A 131 -7.26 16.00 2.42
CA SER A 131 -7.43 14.72 1.72
C SER A 131 -6.13 13.91 1.58
N PHE A 132 -5.55 13.53 2.73
CA PHE A 132 -4.30 12.76 2.84
C PHE A 132 -3.03 13.46 2.33
N LYS A 133 -3.01 14.79 2.17
CA LYS A 133 -1.73 15.50 1.98
C LYS A 133 -0.73 15.18 3.10
N TYR A 134 -1.23 15.08 4.33
CA TYR A 134 -0.47 14.69 5.52
C TYR A 134 -0.72 13.23 5.92
N TRP A 135 -0.24 12.30 5.07
CA TRP A 135 -0.39 10.84 5.23
C TRP A 135 0.38 10.16 6.40
N MET A 136 1.23 10.86 7.16
CA MET A 136 2.16 10.24 8.12
C MET A 136 1.50 9.55 9.32
N LEU A 137 0.27 9.96 9.66
CA LEU A 137 -0.53 9.44 10.75
C LEU A 137 -1.98 9.26 10.33
N MET A 138 -2.25 9.07 9.04
CA MET A 138 -3.62 8.91 8.54
C MET A 138 -4.25 7.58 8.99
N ASP A 139 -5.53 7.62 9.29
CA ASP A 139 -6.38 6.44 9.44
C ASP A 139 -7.32 6.37 8.24
N THR A 140 -6.95 5.54 7.26
CA THR A 140 -7.73 5.35 6.04
C THR A 140 -9.11 4.75 6.33
N ASN A 141 -9.24 3.91 7.36
CA ASN A 141 -10.53 3.31 7.72
C ASN A 141 -11.49 4.35 8.30
N MET A 142 -11.00 5.22 9.18
CA MET A 142 -11.80 6.30 9.76
C MET A 142 -12.30 7.27 8.69
N SER A 143 -11.40 7.66 7.78
CA SER A 143 -11.72 8.60 6.70
C SER A 143 -12.80 8.10 5.73
N LEU A 144 -13.05 6.78 5.62
CA LEU A 144 -14.10 6.24 4.76
C LEU A 144 -15.50 6.76 5.11
N ALA A 145 -15.71 7.18 6.37
CA ALA A 145 -16.96 7.78 6.80
C ALA A 145 -17.21 9.17 6.20
N TRP A 146 -16.15 9.85 5.76
CA TRP A 146 -16.15 11.22 5.24
C TRP A 146 -15.76 11.30 3.77
N ALA A 147 -15.19 10.21 3.24
CA ALA A 147 -14.70 10.16 1.87
C ALA A 147 -15.83 10.39 0.87
N PRO A 148 -15.65 11.29 -0.12
CA PRO A 148 -16.59 11.41 -1.20
C PRO A 148 -16.62 10.11 -2.02
N PRO A 149 -17.74 9.82 -2.72
CA PRO A 149 -17.79 8.68 -3.62
C PRO A 149 -16.72 8.80 -4.71
N ALA A 150 -16.11 7.66 -5.06
CA ALA A 150 -15.15 7.62 -6.16
C ALA A 150 -15.76 8.13 -7.48
N SER A 151 -14.98 8.93 -8.19
CA SER A 151 -15.32 9.55 -9.48
C SER A 151 -14.53 8.90 -10.62
N GLU A 152 -14.97 9.13 -11.86
CA GLU A 152 -14.16 8.75 -13.02
C GLU A 152 -12.89 9.61 -13.08
N PRO A 153 -11.72 9.03 -13.42
CA PRO A 153 -11.50 7.69 -13.98
C PRO A 153 -11.12 6.60 -12.95
N PHE A 154 -11.31 6.84 -11.66
CA PHE A 154 -10.83 5.94 -10.59
C PHE A 154 -11.87 4.93 -10.12
N LYS A 155 -13.14 5.26 -10.29
CA LYS A 155 -14.27 4.49 -9.81
C LYS A 155 -14.19 3.02 -10.16
N GLN A 156 -13.91 2.68 -11.42
CA GLN A 156 -13.82 1.29 -11.86
C GLN A 156 -12.75 0.50 -11.09
N MET A 157 -11.55 1.06 -10.93
CA MET A 157 -10.45 0.39 -10.24
C MET A 157 -10.70 0.26 -8.74
N GLU A 158 -11.38 1.23 -8.13
CA GLU A 158 -11.76 1.16 -6.72
C GLU A 158 -12.89 0.17 -6.46
N ASP A 159 -13.94 0.20 -7.28
CA ASP A 159 -15.07 -0.73 -7.13
C ASP A 159 -14.62 -2.18 -7.40
N TRP A 160 -13.65 -2.39 -8.30
CA TRP A 160 -13.11 -3.72 -8.62
C TRP A 160 -12.44 -4.43 -7.43
N THR A 161 -11.91 -3.70 -6.43
CA THR A 161 -11.27 -4.32 -5.25
C THR A 161 -12.26 -4.81 -4.21
N LYS A 162 -13.51 -4.31 -4.23
CA LYS A 162 -14.52 -4.62 -3.21
C LYS A 162 -14.84 -6.12 -3.20
N GLY A 163 -14.69 -6.73 -2.03
CA GLY A 163 -14.94 -8.17 -1.83
C GLY A 163 -13.79 -9.09 -2.23
N LYS A 164 -12.67 -8.57 -2.76
CA LYS A 164 -11.48 -9.37 -3.14
C LYS A 164 -10.37 -9.36 -2.11
N THR A 165 -10.46 -8.48 -1.13
CA THR A 165 -9.42 -8.28 -0.13
C THR A 165 -9.50 -9.33 0.97
N VAL A 166 -8.37 -9.94 1.28
CA VAL A 166 -8.20 -10.82 2.44
C VAL A 166 -7.07 -10.31 3.33
N SER A 167 -7.21 -10.50 4.64
CA SER A 167 -6.14 -10.16 5.58
C SER A 167 -5.02 -11.20 5.49
N TYR A 168 -3.78 -10.73 5.48
CA TYR A 168 -2.57 -11.54 5.65
C TYR A 168 -1.77 -11.10 6.88
N ALA A 169 -2.42 -10.42 7.82
CA ALA A 169 -1.79 -9.83 9.01
C ALA A 169 -1.00 -10.85 9.84
N GLU A 170 -1.37 -12.13 9.80
CA GLU A 170 -0.64 -13.20 10.47
C GLU A 170 0.80 -13.38 9.94
N PHE A 171 1.07 -12.95 8.70
CA PHE A 171 2.38 -12.99 8.06
C PHE A 171 3.15 -11.66 8.16
N ASP A 172 2.60 -10.65 8.84
CA ASP A 172 3.29 -9.37 8.98
C ASP A 172 4.54 -9.49 9.86
N GLY A 173 5.61 -8.83 9.43
CA GLY A 173 6.85 -8.72 10.21
C GLY A 173 7.60 -10.04 10.42
N ILE A 174 7.25 -11.12 9.70
CA ILE A 174 7.88 -12.44 9.88
C ILE A 174 9.34 -12.50 9.38
N SER A 175 9.75 -11.53 8.56
CA SER A 175 11.09 -11.52 7.99
C SER A 175 12.11 -11.05 9.02
N PRO A 176 13.14 -11.85 9.36
CA PRO A 176 14.17 -11.41 10.30
C PRO A 176 15.00 -10.29 9.68
N THR A 177 15.34 -9.29 10.49
CA THR A 177 16.09 -8.10 10.07
C THR A 177 17.32 -7.87 10.95
N GLY A 178 18.17 -6.93 10.56
CA GLY A 178 19.35 -6.55 11.35
C GLY A 178 20.51 -7.54 11.24
N THR A 179 21.38 -7.53 12.25
CA THR A 179 22.67 -8.22 12.23
C THR A 179 22.66 -9.55 13.00
N SER A 180 21.49 -10.07 13.37
CA SER A 180 21.38 -11.41 13.97
C SER A 180 21.72 -12.51 12.96
N ALA A 181 21.90 -13.75 13.42
CA ALA A 181 22.27 -14.86 12.54
C ALA A 181 21.20 -15.11 11.46
N GLU A 182 19.93 -15.08 11.86
CA GLU A 182 18.75 -15.21 10.99
C GLU A 182 18.56 -13.98 10.09
N GLY A 183 18.82 -12.76 10.57
CA GLY A 183 18.74 -11.54 9.74
C GLY A 183 19.82 -11.50 8.65
N VAL A 184 21.04 -11.92 8.97
CA VAL A 184 22.13 -12.07 8.01
C VAL A 184 21.82 -13.20 7.00
N ALA A 185 21.28 -14.33 7.47
CA ALA A 185 20.86 -15.43 6.60
C ALA A 185 19.77 -14.98 5.60
N ALA A 186 18.70 -14.34 6.09
CA ALA A 186 17.62 -13.85 5.25
C ALA A 186 18.10 -12.82 4.22
N SER A 187 18.99 -11.90 4.61
CA SER A 187 19.58 -10.92 3.70
C SER A 187 20.37 -11.59 2.56
N LYS A 188 21.19 -12.60 2.87
CA LYS A 188 21.94 -13.36 1.85
C LYS A 188 21.00 -14.15 0.92
N ILE A 189 19.98 -14.78 1.49
CA ILE A 189 18.97 -15.52 0.73
C ILE A 189 18.22 -14.60 -0.23
N ALA A 190 17.75 -13.44 0.24
CA ALA A 190 17.06 -12.45 -0.59
C ALA A 190 17.94 -11.93 -1.73
N GLN A 191 19.22 -11.64 -1.45
CA GLN A 191 20.19 -11.23 -2.49
C GLN A 191 20.43 -12.32 -3.53
N GLU A 192 20.52 -13.59 -3.12
CA GLU A 192 20.66 -14.71 -4.06
C GLU A 192 19.38 -14.92 -4.86
N TRP A 193 18.20 -14.79 -4.24
CA TRP A 193 16.92 -14.85 -4.93
C TRP A 193 16.80 -13.76 -6.00
N GLY A 194 17.22 -12.52 -5.70
CA GLY A 194 17.25 -11.42 -6.67
C GLY A 194 18.13 -11.69 -7.90
N LYS A 195 19.16 -12.54 -7.77
CA LYS A 195 19.99 -13.01 -8.91
C LYS A 195 19.41 -14.24 -9.60
N THR A 196 18.69 -15.07 -8.85
CA THR A 196 18.14 -16.35 -9.31
C THR A 196 16.87 -16.13 -10.12
N LEU A 197 15.94 -15.32 -9.62
CA LEU A 197 14.64 -15.11 -10.25
C LEU A 197 14.74 -14.64 -11.71
N PRO A 198 15.59 -13.66 -12.10
CA PRO A 198 15.74 -13.29 -13.50
C PRO A 198 16.25 -14.44 -14.38
N LYS A 199 17.10 -15.33 -13.85
CA LYS A 199 17.60 -16.49 -14.59
C LYS A 199 16.49 -17.52 -14.80
N LEU A 200 15.68 -17.77 -13.77
CA LEU A 200 14.51 -18.65 -13.88
C LEU A 200 13.54 -18.15 -14.94
N LEU A 201 13.22 -16.84 -14.92
CA LEU A 201 12.32 -16.22 -15.90
C LEU A 201 12.86 -16.25 -17.35
N LEU A 202 14.17 -16.32 -17.53
CA LEU A 202 14.82 -16.29 -18.84
C LEU A 202 15.32 -17.64 -19.33
N ALA A 203 15.16 -18.70 -18.53
CA ALA A 203 15.58 -20.06 -18.84
C ALA A 203 14.99 -20.53 -20.17
N LYS A 204 15.81 -21.21 -20.98
CA LYS A 204 15.43 -21.68 -22.33
C LYS A 204 14.81 -23.05 -22.34
N SER A 205 14.79 -23.74 -21.20
CA SER A 205 14.19 -25.06 -21.04
C SER A 205 13.91 -25.35 -19.57
N ASP A 206 12.99 -26.28 -19.32
CA ASP A 206 12.69 -26.79 -17.99
C ASP A 206 13.95 -27.34 -17.29
N LYS A 207 14.82 -28.01 -18.05
CA LYS A 207 16.09 -28.52 -17.52
C LYS A 207 17.00 -27.40 -17.00
N GLU A 208 17.10 -26.27 -17.71
CA GLU A 208 17.87 -25.12 -17.26
C GLU A 208 17.22 -24.47 -16.03
N PHE A 209 15.89 -24.36 -16.03
CA PHE A 209 15.13 -23.86 -14.90
C PHE A 209 15.40 -24.69 -13.64
N ASP A 210 15.26 -26.01 -13.72
CA ASP A 210 15.46 -26.93 -12.60
C ASP A 210 16.88 -26.83 -12.05
N GLN A 211 17.89 -26.77 -12.92
CA GLN A 211 19.28 -26.61 -12.51
C GLN A 211 19.52 -25.29 -11.75
N VAL A 212 18.96 -24.18 -12.23
CA VAL A 212 19.07 -22.88 -11.56
C VAL A 212 18.34 -22.92 -10.21
N PHE A 213 17.15 -23.50 -10.16
CA PHE A 213 16.34 -23.58 -8.95
C PHE A 213 16.98 -24.47 -7.88
N GLU A 214 17.44 -25.66 -8.24
CA GLU A 214 18.20 -26.54 -7.34
C GLU A 214 19.47 -25.86 -6.80
N GLY A 215 20.15 -25.09 -7.65
CA GLY A 215 21.31 -24.29 -7.25
C GLY A 215 20.96 -23.24 -6.19
N PHE A 216 19.81 -22.58 -6.35
CA PHE A 216 19.30 -21.67 -5.34
C PHE A 216 18.95 -22.38 -4.04
N LEU A 217 18.24 -23.51 -4.07
CA LEU A 217 17.89 -24.27 -2.86
C LEU A 217 19.14 -24.65 -2.04
N LYS A 218 20.17 -25.20 -2.70
CA LYS A 218 21.44 -25.54 -2.05
C LYS A 218 22.11 -24.32 -1.39
N LYS A 219 22.13 -23.17 -2.09
CA LYS A 219 22.68 -21.93 -1.53
C LYS A 219 21.86 -21.40 -0.37
N ARG A 220 20.53 -21.37 -0.53
CA ARG A 220 19.57 -20.95 0.47
C ARG A 220 19.78 -21.72 1.77
N ASP A 221 19.87 -23.04 1.67
CA ASP A 221 20.12 -23.91 2.82
C ASP A 221 21.51 -23.66 3.42
N SER A 222 22.55 -23.52 2.58
CA SER A 222 23.92 -23.18 3.05
C SER A 222 24.03 -21.83 3.77
N PHE A 223 23.11 -20.90 3.50
CA PHE A 223 23.03 -19.61 4.18
C PHE A 223 22.28 -19.67 5.52
N GLY A 224 21.69 -20.82 5.85
CA GLY A 224 20.99 -21.03 7.12
C GLY A 224 19.48 -20.81 7.03
N TYR A 225 18.84 -21.25 5.93
CA TYR A 225 17.39 -21.16 5.73
C TYR A 225 16.58 -21.68 6.91
N GLU A 226 16.99 -22.80 7.53
CA GLU A 226 16.32 -23.38 8.71
C GLU A 226 16.12 -22.35 9.85
N LYS A 227 17.10 -21.47 10.07
CA LYS A 227 17.00 -20.42 11.11
C LYS A 227 15.98 -19.35 10.73
N VAL A 228 15.90 -19.02 9.44
CA VAL A 228 14.94 -18.05 8.91
C VAL A 228 13.53 -18.61 9.00
N GLU A 229 13.34 -19.87 8.59
CA GLU A 229 12.05 -20.56 8.64
C GLU A 229 11.55 -20.70 10.09
N LYS A 230 12.42 -21.10 11.02
CA LYS A 230 12.08 -21.16 12.44
C LYS A 230 11.67 -19.80 13.00
N TYR A 231 12.42 -18.74 12.69
CA TYR A 231 12.07 -17.38 13.10
C TYR A 231 10.70 -16.96 12.54
N GLN A 232 10.46 -17.20 11.25
CA GLN A 232 9.19 -16.87 10.58
C GLN A 232 8.02 -17.60 11.25
N GLN A 233 8.16 -18.88 11.56
CA GLN A 233 7.14 -19.68 12.23
C GLN A 233 6.81 -19.14 13.63
N GLU A 234 7.83 -18.81 14.43
CA GLU A 234 7.61 -18.27 15.78
C GLU A 234 6.90 -16.91 15.77
N ILE A 235 7.18 -16.04 14.79
CA ILE A 235 6.48 -14.75 14.66
C ILE A 235 5.05 -14.96 14.16
N TYR A 236 4.86 -15.83 13.17
CA TYR A 236 3.53 -16.19 12.66
C TYR A 236 2.62 -16.71 13.77
N GLU A 237 3.10 -17.63 14.62
CA GLU A 237 2.32 -18.17 15.74
C GLU A 237 1.92 -17.08 16.73
N LYS A 238 2.84 -16.18 17.09
CA LYS A 238 2.55 -15.03 17.97
C LYS A 238 1.54 -14.07 17.35
N ASN A 239 1.63 -13.82 16.04
CA ASN A 239 0.67 -12.97 15.35
C ASN A 239 -0.72 -13.61 15.35
N LYS A 240 -0.79 -14.91 15.08
CA LYS A 240 -2.05 -15.67 15.11
C LYS A 240 -2.69 -15.64 16.50
N GLU A 241 -1.93 -15.85 17.56
CA GLU A 241 -2.43 -15.74 18.94
C GLU A 241 -3.03 -14.36 19.24
N LYS A 242 -2.36 -13.27 18.81
CA LYS A 242 -2.87 -11.90 18.99
C LYS A 242 -4.15 -11.65 18.20
N LEU A 243 -4.20 -12.10 16.96
CA LEU A 243 -5.36 -11.94 16.08
C LEU A 243 -6.57 -12.73 16.61
N ASP A 244 -6.35 -13.94 17.11
CA ASP A 244 -7.41 -14.75 17.70
C ASP A 244 -7.92 -14.16 19.04
N ALA A 245 -7.05 -13.52 19.82
CA ALA A 245 -7.44 -12.80 21.04
C ALA A 245 -8.20 -11.48 20.78
N ALA A 246 -8.12 -10.94 19.56
CA ALA A 246 -8.77 -9.69 19.17
C ALA A 246 -10.15 -9.89 18.52
N LYS A 247 -10.56 -11.14 18.25
CA LYS A 247 -11.88 -11.50 17.73
C LYS A 247 -12.91 -11.62 18.86
#